data_AF-R7PRZ3-F1
#
_entry.id   AF-R7PRZ3-F1
#
_cell.length_a   1.000
_cell.length_b   1.000
_cell.length_c   1.000
_cell.angle_alpha   90.00
_cell.angle_beta   90.00
_cell.angle_gamma   90.00
#
_symmetry.space_group_name_H-M   'P 1'
#
loop_
_entity.id
_entity.type
_entity.pdbx_description
1 polymer ?
#
loop_
_entity_poly.entity_id
_entity_poly.type
_entity_poly.pdbx_seq_one_letter_code
_entity_poly.pdbx_strand_id
1 'polypeptide(L)'
;MLDADKWPMLPIFPFLAKKGGVEAREMYRTFNCGLGMLLIANTEEAEKIKSILESINEPVYEVGTITEGNQDVVVTGGLFNE
;
A
#
# COMPACT_ATOMS: atom_id res chain seq x y z
N MET A 1 -6.89 -0.01 -7.92
CA MET A 1 -5.84 1.03 -7.99
C MET A 1 -5.39 1.36 -6.58
N LEU A 2 -4.09 1.38 -6.32
CA LEU A 2 -3.47 1.73 -5.04
C LEU A 2 -2.58 2.95 -5.21
N ASP A 3 -2.59 3.83 -4.21
CA ASP A 3 -1.75 5.03 -4.15
C ASP A 3 -0.75 4.92 -2.99
N ALA A 4 0.52 4.67 -3.31
CA ALA A 4 1.60 4.44 -2.37
C ALA A 4 2.03 5.65 -1.56
N ASP A 5 1.53 6.84 -1.89
CA ASP A 5 1.75 8.03 -1.06
C ASP A 5 0.77 8.09 0.14
N LYS A 6 -0.21 7.18 0.21
CA LYS A 6 -1.23 7.14 1.28
C LYS A 6 -0.84 6.34 2.53
N TRP A 7 0.29 5.64 2.51
CA TRP A 7 0.80 4.93 3.68
C TRP A 7 2.31 5.19 3.83
N PRO A 8 2.88 5.01 5.03
CA PRO A 8 4.29 5.31 5.24
C PRO A 8 5.18 4.31 4.50
N MET A 9 5.98 4.80 3.56
CA MET A 9 7.09 4.06 2.99
C MET A 9 8.23 3.99 4.01
N LEU A 10 8.47 2.80 4.56
CA LEU A 10 9.56 2.62 5.54
C LEU A 10 10.93 2.81 4.88
N PRO A 11 11.89 3.51 5.52
CA PRO A 11 13.20 3.83 4.91
C PRO A 11 14.01 2.63 4.42
N ILE A 12 13.73 1.44 4.94
CA ILE A 12 14.40 0.21 4.53
C ILE A 12 14.10 -0.16 3.07
N PHE A 13 12.91 0.15 2.53
CA PHE A 13 12.57 -0.23 1.16
C PHE A 13 13.33 0.59 0.10
N PRO A 14 13.35 1.94 0.15
CA PRO A 14 14.22 2.72 -0.74
C PRO A 14 15.70 2.36 -0.60
N PHE A 15 16.15 2.08 0.64
CA PHE A 15 17.52 1.62 0.87
C PHE A 15 17.81 0.29 0.15
N LEU A 16 16.94 -0.70 0.27
CA LEU A 16 17.08 -1.99 -0.40
C LEU A 16 17.02 -1.86 -1.92
N ALA A 17 16.08 -1.06 -2.44
CA ALA A 17 15.95 -0.78 -3.87
C ALA A 17 17.27 -0.23 -4.42
N LYS A 18 17.78 0.84 -3.80
CA LYS A 18 19.04 1.49 -4.20
C LYS A 18 20.25 0.58 -4.05
N LYS A 19 20.36 -0.14 -2.92
CA LYS A 19 21.55 -0.96 -2.63
C LYS A 19 21.61 -2.23 -3.46
N GLY A 20 20.45 -2.82 -3.76
CA GLY A 20 20.32 -4.03 -4.56
C GLY A 20 20.18 -3.77 -6.06
N GLY A 21 20.01 -2.52 -6.49
CA GLY A 21 19.70 -2.20 -7.88
C GLY A 21 18.36 -2.80 -8.32
N VAL A 22 17.37 -2.80 -7.42
CA VAL A 22 16.06 -3.40 -7.65
C VAL A 22 15.09 -2.32 -8.14
N GLU A 23 14.54 -2.54 -9.33
CA GLU A 23 13.50 -1.69 -9.92
C GLU A 23 12.27 -1.57 -9.01
N ALA A 24 11.62 -0.41 -9.00
CA ALA A 24 10.43 -0.16 -8.16
C ALA A 24 9.32 -1.21 -8.36
N ARG A 25 9.09 -1.66 -9.60
CA ARG A 25 8.14 -2.72 -9.90
C ARG A 25 8.49 -4.04 -9.20
N GLU A 26 9.77 -4.40 -9.18
CA GLU A 26 10.24 -5.62 -8.52
C GLU A 26 10.18 -5.51 -7.00
N MET A 27 10.37 -4.31 -6.45
CA MET A 27 10.17 -4.03 -5.03
C MET A 27 8.75 -4.35 -4.59
N TYR A 28 7.73 -3.82 -5.29
CA TYR A 28 6.33 -4.11 -4.95
C TYR A 28 5.88 -5.54 -5.27
N ARG A 29 6.57 -6.24 -6.19
CA ARG A 29 6.30 -7.66 -6.48
C ARG A 29 6.84 -8.59 -5.40
N THR A 30 7.92 -8.19 -4.73
CA THR A 30 8.68 -9.05 -3.81
C THR A 30 8.42 -8.71 -2.34
N PHE A 31 8.30 -7.42 -2.03
CA PHE A 31 8.13 -6.92 -0.68
C PHE A 31 6.76 -6.29 -0.49
N ASN A 32 6.32 -6.25 0.76
CA ASN A 32 5.07 -5.61 1.14
C ASN A 32 5.09 -4.07 1.03
N CYS A 33 6.29 -3.47 0.96
CA CYS A 33 6.52 -2.03 0.91
C CYS A 33 5.71 -1.22 1.94
N GLY A 34 5.51 -1.78 3.14
CA GLY A 34 4.81 -1.14 4.26
C GLY A 34 3.41 -1.64 4.54
N LEU A 35 2.77 -2.39 3.63
CA LEU A 35 1.41 -2.93 3.85
C LEU A 35 1.42 -4.44 4.08
N GLY A 36 1.34 -4.87 5.34
CA GLY A 36 1.30 -6.30 5.69
C GLY A 36 -0.02 -7.00 5.36
N MET A 37 -1.12 -6.25 5.23
CA MET A 37 -2.46 -6.78 4.99
C MET A 37 -3.32 -5.74 4.25
N LEU A 38 -4.22 -6.23 3.40
CA LEU A 38 -5.27 -5.43 2.76
C LEU A 38 -6.63 -5.97 3.17
N LEU A 39 -7.55 -5.05 3.49
CA LEU A 39 -8.96 -5.34 3.72
C LEU A 39 -9.77 -4.66 2.62
N ILE A 40 -10.72 -5.41 2.05
CA ILE A 40 -11.61 -4.93 0.99
C ILE A 40 -13.02 -4.87 1.57
N ALA A 41 -13.62 -3.70 1.56
CA ALA A 41 -14.95 -3.47 2.08
C ALA A 41 -15.64 -2.34 1.29
N ASN A 42 -16.95 -2.26 1.41
CA ASN A 42 -17.68 -1.07 0.96
C ASN A 42 -17.33 0.13 1.86
N THR A 43 -17.67 1.35 1.44
CA THR A 43 -17.34 2.58 2.17
C THR A 43 -17.83 2.58 3.62
N GLU A 44 -19.04 2.11 3.87
CA GLU A 44 -19.63 2.12 5.22
C GLU A 44 -18.93 1.14 6.17
N GLU A 45 -18.53 -0.02 5.65
CA GLU A 45 -17.75 -1.01 6.40
C GLU A 45 -16.29 -0.59 6.58
N ALA A 46 -15.69 0.06 5.58
CA ALA A 46 -14.33 0.57 5.66
C ALA A 46 -14.15 1.57 6.81
N GLU A 47 -15.11 2.49 7.00
CA GLU A 47 -15.11 3.44 8.12
C GLU A 47 -15.23 2.73 9.49
N LYS A 48 -16.07 1.69 9.58
CA LYS A 48 -16.21 0.87 10.80
C LYS A 48 -14.92 0.12 11.10
N ILE A 49 -14.32 -0.53 10.09
CA ILE A 49 -13.05 -1.25 10.20
C ILE A 49 -11.95 -0.31 10.68
N LYS A 50 -11.86 0.87 10.08
CA LYS A 50 -10.89 1.90 10.45
C LYS A 50 -11.04 2.30 11.92
N SER A 51 -12.26 2.60 12.35
CA SER A 51 -12.57 2.94 13.75
C SER A 51 -12.17 1.83 14.72
N ILE A 52 -12.41 0.56 14.37
CA ILE A 52 -12.04 -0.59 15.19
C ILE A 52 -10.51 -0.72 15.31
N LEU A 53 -9.79 -0.64 14.19
CA LEU A 53 -8.33 -0.77 14.16
C LEU A 53 -7.65 0.39 14.91
N GLU A 54 -8.14 1.62 14.74
CA GLU A 54 -7.68 2.78 15.50
C GLU A 54 -7.91 2.61 17.01
N SER A 55 -9.05 2.03 17.41
CA SER A 55 -9.36 1.80 18.84
C SER A 55 -8.40 0.83 19.55
N ILE A 56 -7.71 -0.02 18.79
CA ILE A 56 -6.69 -0.94 19.30
C ILE A 56 -5.26 -0.46 19.01
N ASN A 57 -5.10 0.78 18.55
CA ASN A 57 -3.82 1.40 18.16
C ASN A 57 -3.10 0.68 17.00
N GLU A 58 -3.84 0.03 16.11
CA GLU A 58 -3.29 -0.55 14.89
C GLU A 58 -3.32 0.50 13.76
N PRO A 59 -2.19 0.81 13.10
CA PRO A 59 -2.17 1.71 11.97
C PRO A 59 -3.00 1.18 10.80
N VAL A 60 -3.91 2.00 10.29
CA VAL A 60 -4.78 1.67 9.16
C VAL A 60 -4.84 2.85 8.20
N TYR A 61 -4.79 2.54 6.90
CA TYR A 61 -4.77 3.54 5.84
C TYR A 61 -5.79 3.17 4.76
N GLU A 62 -6.52 4.17 4.27
CA GLU A 62 -7.31 4.00 3.06
C GLU A 62 -6.39 4.19 1.85
N VAL A 63 -5.97 3.09 1.24
CA VAL A 63 -4.87 3.09 0.26
C VAL A 63 -5.31 3.09 -1.20
N GLY A 64 -6.59 2.87 -1.47
CA GLY A 64 -7.08 2.77 -2.85
C GLY A 64 -8.48 2.20 -2.98
N THR A 65 -8.85 1.90 -4.22
CA THR A 65 -10.20 1.45 -4.58
C THR A 65 -10.15 0.34 -5.62
N ILE A 66 -11.19 -0.51 -5.63
CA ILE A 66 -11.42 -1.47 -6.71
C ILE A 66 -12.15 -0.74 -7.84
N THR A 67 -11.63 -0.91 -9.05
CA THR A 67 -12.18 -0.32 -10.28
C THR A 67 -12.37 -1.43 -11.31
N GLU A 68 -13.23 -1.19 -12.30
CA GLU A 68 -13.30 -2.04 -13.47
C GLU A 68 -11.93 -2.12 -14.16
N GLY A 69 -11.54 -3.29 -14.66
CA GLY A 69 -10.23 -3.52 -15.26
C GLY A 69 -9.95 -4.99 -15.56
N ASN A 70 -8.71 -5.28 -15.97
CA ASN A 70 -8.28 -6.59 -16.47
C ASN A 70 -7.69 -7.51 -15.39
N GLN A 71 -8.21 -7.45 -14.16
CA GLN A 71 -7.68 -8.20 -12.99
C GLN A 71 -6.23 -7.83 -12.62
N ASP A 72 -5.83 -6.59 -12.92
CA ASP A 72 -4.51 -6.06 -12.59
C ASP A 72 -4.52 -5.24 -11.29
N VAL A 73 -3.36 -5.18 -10.63
CA VAL A 73 -3.10 -4.22 -9.55
C VAL A 73 -2.23 -3.09 -10.08
N VAL A 74 -2.83 -1.91 -10.22
CA VAL A 74 -2.11 -0.67 -10.56
C VAL A 74 -1.70 0.05 -9.28
N VAL A 75 -0.40 0.27 -9.11
CA VAL A 75 0.20 1.03 -8.00
C VAL A 75 0.77 2.34 -8.55
N THR A 76 0.42 3.46 -7.94
CA THR A 76 0.98 4.80 -8.23
C THR A 76 1.74 5.33 -7.03
N GLY A 77 2.58 6.35 -7.21
CA GLY A 77 3.29 7.00 -6.11
C GLY A 77 4.43 6.17 -5.50
N GLY A 78 4.89 6.58 -4.31
CA GLY A 78 5.94 5.90 -3.56
C GLY A 78 7.24 5.75 -4.35
N LEU A 79 7.76 4.52 -4.46
CA LEU A 79 9.01 4.21 -5.17
C LEU A 79 9.00 4.53 -6.68
N PHE A 80 7.84 4.86 -7.27
CA PHE A 80 7.75 5.29 -8.68
C PHE A 80 7.96 6.79 -8.88
N ASN A 81 8.03 7.57 -7.79
CA ASN A 81 8.24 9.02 -7.83
C ASN A 81 9.73 9.42 -7.72
N GLU A 82 10.67 8.47 -7.74
CA GLU A 82 12.13 8.71 -7.74
C GLU A 82 12.70 8.95 -9.15
#